data_AF-A0A7G8IMV6-F1
#
_entry.id   AF-A0A7G8IMV6-F1
#
_cell.length_a   1.000
_cell.length_b   1.000
_cell.length_c   1.000
_cell.angle_alpha   90.00
_cell.angle_beta   90.00
_cell.angle_gamma   90.00
#
_symmetry.space_group_name_H-M   'P 1'
#
loop_
_entity.id
_entity.type
_entity.pdbx_description
1 polymer ?
#
loop_
_entity_poly.entity_id
_entity_poly.type
_entity_poly.pdbx_seq_one_letter_code
_entity_poly.pdbx_strand_id
1 'polypeptide(L)'
;MVVAMADLKRLDQSLFNQVAEQSRQRDRLRCNHNLHQDTDVVQRFLNVLQPGTYVRPHRHCREQQGSGFECFLVLQGAIGLLVLNEDGVLLETEILRAAGPVKGIELAENQFHTLVALEPDSVIFELKQGPYQPTHDKDFIASFPQEGTPEACQQELHWRAFFQNDVR
;
A
#
# COMPACT_ATOMS: atom_id res chain seq x y z
N MET A 1 -18.14 -28.90 -29.14
CA MET A 1 -18.64 -28.06 -28.03
C MET A 1 -17.46 -27.31 -27.45
N VAL A 2 -17.44 -25.98 -27.58
CA VAL A 2 -16.46 -25.16 -26.84
C VAL A 2 -17.08 -24.93 -25.46
N VAL A 3 -16.51 -25.55 -24.43
CA VAL A 3 -16.89 -25.22 -23.05
C VAL A 3 -16.32 -23.83 -22.80
N ALA A 4 -17.20 -22.82 -22.67
CA ALA A 4 -16.78 -21.50 -22.27
C ALA A 4 -16.13 -21.61 -20.89
N MET A 5 -14.83 -21.32 -20.79
CA MET A 5 -14.15 -21.22 -19.51
C MET A 5 -14.40 -19.83 -18.92
N ALA A 6 -14.70 -19.80 -17.62
CA ALA A 6 -14.85 -18.53 -16.90
C ALA A 6 -13.51 -17.79 -16.85
N ASP A 7 -13.54 -16.50 -17.15
CA ASP A 7 -12.39 -15.61 -16.97
C ASP A 7 -12.26 -15.23 -15.49
N LEU A 8 -11.39 -15.94 -14.78
CA LEU A 8 -11.21 -15.80 -13.33
C LEU A 8 -9.79 -15.31 -13.02
N LYS A 9 -9.69 -14.15 -12.37
CA LYS A 9 -8.44 -13.66 -11.78
C LYS A 9 -8.30 -14.20 -10.36
N ARG A 10 -7.35 -15.11 -10.16
CA ARG A 10 -7.09 -15.74 -8.85
C ARG A 10 -6.02 -14.96 -8.10
N LEU A 11 -6.27 -14.73 -6.81
CA LEU A 11 -5.28 -14.23 -5.87
C LEU A 11 -4.80 -15.43 -5.06
N ASP A 12 -3.79 -16.12 -5.58
CA ASP A 12 -3.24 -17.34 -4.99
C ASP A 12 -1.75 -17.21 -4.66
N GLN A 13 -1.21 -18.23 -4.01
CA GLN A 13 0.18 -18.23 -3.58
C GLN A 13 1.16 -18.15 -4.75
N SER A 14 0.80 -18.69 -5.93
CA SER A 14 1.67 -18.62 -7.11
C SER A 14 1.80 -17.17 -7.58
N LEU A 15 0.67 -16.45 -7.66
CA LEU A 15 0.67 -15.03 -7.97
C LEU A 15 1.46 -14.22 -6.93
N PHE A 16 1.24 -14.49 -5.64
CA PHE A 16 1.93 -13.77 -4.55
C PHE A 16 3.45 -13.96 -4.65
N ASN A 17 3.92 -15.19 -4.84
CA ASN A 17 5.34 -15.50 -4.98
C ASN A 17 5.96 -14.81 -6.20
N GLN A 18 5.25 -14.82 -7.34
CA GLN A 18 5.72 -14.18 -8.57
C GLN A 18 5.88 -12.66 -8.39
N VAL A 19 4.87 -11.98 -7.83
CA VAL A 19 4.92 -10.53 -7.66
C VAL A 19 5.92 -10.14 -6.55
N ALA A 20 6.08 -10.98 -5.52
CA ALA A 20 7.11 -10.82 -4.50
C ALA A 20 8.52 -10.89 -5.10
N GLU A 21 8.78 -11.85 -5.99
CA GLU A 21 10.06 -11.91 -6.72
C GLU A 21 10.33 -10.64 -7.52
N GLN A 22 9.32 -10.13 -8.24
CA GLN A 22 9.44 -8.87 -8.97
C GLN A 22 9.69 -7.68 -8.04
N SER A 23 9.07 -7.64 -6.85
CA SER A 23 9.25 -6.56 -5.89
C SER A 23 10.70 -6.47 -5.39
N ARG A 24 11.37 -7.61 -5.13
CA ARG A 24 12.75 -7.68 -4.66
C ARG A 24 13.78 -7.19 -5.68
N GLN A 25 13.44 -7.21 -6.98
CA GLN A 25 14.31 -6.77 -8.07
C GLN A 25 14.16 -5.28 -8.40
N ARG A 26 13.24 -4.57 -7.73
CA ARG A 26 13.01 -3.14 -7.98
C ARG A 26 13.70 -2.30 -6.91
N ASP A 27 14.26 -1.17 -7.32
CA ASP A 27 14.90 -0.22 -6.40
C ASP A 27 13.96 0.23 -5.26
N ARG A 28 12.67 0.35 -5.56
CA ARG A 28 11.61 0.74 -4.62
C ARG A 28 11.16 -0.38 -3.69
N LEU A 29 11.64 -1.61 -3.90
CA LEU A 29 11.31 -2.81 -3.13
C LEU A 29 9.82 -3.17 -3.06
N ARG A 30 9.00 -2.62 -3.98
CA ARG A 30 7.58 -2.95 -4.15
C ARG A 30 7.16 -3.14 -5.59
N CYS A 31 6.10 -3.92 -5.81
CA CYS A 31 5.51 -4.13 -7.12
C CYS A 31 3.97 -4.18 -7.05
N ASN A 32 3.31 -3.49 -7.98
CA ASN A 32 1.87 -3.57 -8.15
C ASN A 32 1.49 -4.67 -9.16
N HIS A 33 0.39 -5.37 -8.90
CA HIS A 33 -0.29 -6.23 -9.87
C HIS A 33 -1.75 -5.78 -10.02
N ASN A 34 -2.05 -5.13 -11.15
CA ASN A 34 -3.36 -4.52 -11.39
C ASN A 34 -4.39 -5.56 -11.86
N LEU A 35 -5.56 -5.55 -11.21
CA LEU A 35 -6.73 -6.37 -11.58
C LEU A 35 -7.78 -5.56 -12.35
N HIS A 36 -7.53 -4.28 -12.56
CA HIS A 36 -8.39 -3.29 -13.21
C HIS A 36 -7.69 -2.72 -14.46
N GLN A 37 -8.47 -2.08 -15.33
CA GLN A 37 -7.94 -1.17 -16.35
C GLN A 37 -7.92 0.26 -15.81
N ASP A 38 -7.08 1.13 -16.35
CA ASP A 38 -6.97 2.53 -15.87
C ASP A 38 -8.30 3.29 -15.95
N THR A 39 -9.17 2.92 -16.89
CA THR A 39 -10.51 3.49 -17.09
C THR A 39 -11.57 2.95 -16.14
N ASP A 40 -11.27 1.90 -15.37
CA ASP A 40 -12.25 1.31 -14.45
C ASP A 40 -12.63 2.33 -13.37
N VAL A 41 -13.90 2.34 -12.98
CA VAL A 41 -14.40 3.21 -11.90
C VAL A 41 -13.89 2.81 -10.52
N VAL A 42 -13.29 1.63 -10.38
CA VAL A 42 -12.65 1.17 -9.13
C VAL A 42 -11.31 0.53 -9.46
N GLN A 43 -10.27 1.04 -8.82
CA GLN A 43 -8.93 0.47 -8.87
C GLN A 43 -8.86 -0.70 -7.87
N ARG A 44 -8.34 -1.83 -8.34
CA ARG A 44 -8.18 -3.08 -7.59
C ARG A 44 -6.83 -3.66 -7.91
N PHE A 45 -5.94 -3.81 -6.95
CA PHE A 45 -4.61 -4.33 -7.24
C PHE A 45 -3.96 -4.94 -6.01
N LEU A 46 -2.96 -5.80 -6.26
CA LEU A 46 -2.02 -6.17 -5.22
C LEU A 46 -0.88 -5.15 -5.20
N ASN A 47 -0.47 -4.74 -4.01
CA ASN A 47 0.78 -4.04 -3.77
C ASN A 47 1.62 -4.97 -2.89
N VAL A 48 2.72 -5.49 -3.44
CA VAL A 48 3.61 -6.42 -2.74
C VAL A 48 4.87 -5.69 -2.34
N LEU A 49 5.17 -5.71 -1.05
CA LEU A 49 6.19 -4.89 -0.42
C LEU A 49 7.22 -5.74 0.32
N GLN A 50 8.46 -5.25 0.31
CA GLN A 50 9.53 -5.77 1.14
C GLN A 50 9.92 -4.75 2.21
N PRO A 51 10.43 -5.20 3.39
CA PRO A 51 11.05 -4.31 4.36
C PRO A 51 12.11 -3.43 3.69
N GLY A 52 12.12 -2.13 3.98
CA GLY A 52 12.93 -1.15 3.23
C GLY A 52 12.15 -0.41 2.14
N THR A 53 10.91 -0.80 1.85
CA THR A 53 10.04 -0.03 0.95
C THR A 53 9.65 1.30 1.60
N TYR A 54 10.07 2.40 0.98
CA TYR A 54 9.63 3.73 1.35
C TYR A 54 8.43 4.16 0.50
N VAL A 55 7.32 4.48 1.16
CA VAL A 55 6.18 5.18 0.56
C VAL A 55 6.18 6.60 1.12
N ARG A 56 6.25 7.61 0.26
CA ARG A 56 6.16 9.00 0.72
C ARG A 56 4.76 9.25 1.31
N PRO A 57 4.65 9.95 2.46
CA PRO A 57 3.36 10.26 3.06
C PRO A 57 2.47 10.99 2.07
N HIS A 58 1.27 10.46 1.88
CA HIS A 58 0.34 10.98 0.90
C HIS A 58 -1.10 10.91 1.39
N ARG A 59 -1.96 11.67 0.73
CA ARG A 59 -3.41 11.58 0.87
C ARG A 59 -4.06 11.55 -0.50
N HIS A 60 -5.25 10.98 -0.53
CA HIS A 60 -6.11 10.95 -1.69
C HIS A 60 -7.20 12.02 -1.54
N CYS A 61 -7.17 13.01 -2.44
CA CYS A 61 -8.15 14.09 -2.50
C CYS A 61 -8.78 14.10 -3.89
N ARG A 62 -10.11 14.01 -3.95
CA ARG A 62 -10.86 14.03 -5.21
C ARG A 62 -11.97 15.06 -5.16
N GLU A 63 -12.39 15.53 -6.33
CA GLU A 63 -13.44 16.56 -6.46
C GLU A 63 -14.78 16.09 -5.88
N GLN A 64 -15.13 14.82 -6.09
CA GLN A 64 -16.32 14.23 -5.53
C GLN A 64 -16.06 13.77 -4.10
N GLN A 65 -16.81 14.33 -3.15
CA GLN A 65 -16.78 13.91 -1.74
C GLN A 65 -17.04 12.41 -1.58
N GLY A 66 -16.28 11.77 -0.70
CA GLY A 66 -16.36 10.33 -0.43
C GLY A 66 -15.71 9.46 -1.52
N SER A 67 -14.98 10.06 -2.46
CA SER A 67 -14.30 9.33 -3.53
C SER A 67 -12.77 9.32 -3.38
N GLY A 68 -12.23 10.00 -2.35
CA GLY A 68 -10.81 9.96 -2.00
C GLY A 68 -10.42 8.88 -0.99
N PHE A 69 -11.28 7.91 -0.69
CA PHE A 69 -10.97 6.84 0.26
C PHE A 69 -9.93 5.85 -0.31
N GLU A 70 -9.28 5.12 0.60
CA GLU A 70 -8.37 4.04 0.25
C GLU A 70 -8.53 2.88 1.23
N CYS A 71 -8.68 1.67 0.71
CA CYS A 71 -8.87 0.47 1.52
C CYS A 71 -7.74 -0.52 1.28
N PHE A 72 -7.21 -1.09 2.36
CA PHE A 72 -6.15 -2.10 2.35
C PHE A 72 -6.63 -3.38 3.03
N LEU A 73 -6.25 -4.52 2.48
CA LEU A 73 -6.35 -5.83 3.12
C LEU A 73 -5.02 -6.56 3.00
N VAL A 74 -4.42 -6.96 4.11
CA VAL A 74 -3.20 -7.78 4.14
C VAL A 74 -3.58 -9.24 3.92
N LEU A 75 -3.20 -9.76 2.76
CA LEU A 75 -3.44 -11.15 2.36
C LEU A 75 -2.30 -12.09 2.78
N GLN A 76 -1.08 -11.55 2.89
CA GLN A 76 0.12 -12.26 3.35
C GLN A 76 1.06 -11.28 4.05
N GLY A 77 1.77 -11.75 5.06
CA GLY A 77 2.75 -10.94 5.80
C GLY A 77 2.09 -9.92 6.73
N ALA A 78 2.78 -8.79 6.94
CA ALA A 78 2.37 -7.73 7.85
C ALA A 78 2.90 -6.36 7.43
N ILE A 79 2.10 -5.33 7.67
CA ILE A 79 2.51 -3.93 7.54
C ILE A 79 2.23 -3.12 8.81
N GLY A 80 2.98 -2.04 8.98
CA GLY A 80 2.67 -0.98 9.93
C GLY A 80 2.12 0.21 9.16
N LEU A 81 0.92 0.66 9.51
CA LEU A 81 0.32 1.91 9.02
C LEU A 81 0.74 3.05 9.93
N LEU A 82 1.06 4.21 9.35
CA LEU A 82 1.29 5.46 10.06
C LEU A 82 0.35 6.52 9.50
N VAL A 83 -0.43 7.15 10.37
CA VAL A 83 -1.31 8.28 10.04
C VAL A 83 -0.68 9.56 10.56
N LEU A 84 -0.62 10.59 9.73
CA LEU A 84 0.03 11.86 10.04
C LEU A 84 -0.94 13.03 9.89
N ASN A 85 -0.66 14.12 10.57
CA ASN A 85 -1.29 15.40 10.29
C ASN A 85 -0.60 16.11 9.09
N GLU A 86 -1.10 17.29 8.73
CA GLU A 86 -0.60 18.07 7.59
C GLU A 86 0.86 18.56 7.78
N ASP A 87 1.31 18.71 9.03
CA ASP A 87 2.69 19.09 9.36
C ASP A 87 3.66 17.89 9.35
N GLY A 88 3.15 16.67 9.11
CA GLY A 88 3.95 15.44 9.17
C GLY A 88 4.19 14.89 10.57
N VAL A 89 3.41 15.34 11.56
CA VAL A 89 3.42 14.78 12.91
C VAL A 89 2.62 13.47 12.92
N LEU A 90 3.21 12.42 13.47
CA LEU A 90 2.55 11.13 13.66
C LEU A 90 1.38 11.26 14.65
N LEU A 91 0.19 10.85 14.21
CA LEU A 91 -1.04 10.85 15.01
C LEU A 91 -1.35 9.45 15.54
N GLU A 92 -1.20 8.43 14.69
CA GLU A 92 -1.66 7.07 14.98
C GLU A 92 -0.82 6.04 14.22
N THR A 93 -0.70 4.86 14.82
CA THR A 93 -0.04 3.69 14.23
C THR A 93 -0.92 2.46 14.40
N GLU A 94 -0.97 1.60 13.39
CA GLU A 94 -1.76 0.36 13.41
C GLU A 94 -0.98 -0.78 12.75
N ILE A 95 -1.09 -2.00 13.27
CA ILE A 95 -0.46 -3.19 12.66
C ILE A 95 -1.53 -4.01 11.95
N LEU A 96 -1.35 -4.19 10.64
CA LEU A 96 -2.20 -5.08 9.85
C LEU A 96 -1.42 -6.34 9.52
N ARG A 97 -1.98 -7.51 9.85
CA ARG A 97 -1.34 -8.81 9.61
C ARG A 97 -2.36 -9.82 9.11
N ALA A 98 -2.01 -10.61 8.09
CA ALA A 98 -2.91 -11.61 7.52
C ALA A 98 -3.42 -12.64 8.55
N ALA A 99 -2.55 -13.03 9.49
CA ALA A 99 -2.84 -13.93 10.60
C ALA A 99 -3.28 -13.21 11.89
N GLY A 100 -3.31 -11.86 11.88
CA GLY A 100 -3.64 -11.04 13.04
C GLY A 100 -5.13 -10.73 13.19
N PRO A 101 -5.50 -10.04 14.28
CA PRO A 101 -6.88 -9.61 14.53
C PRO A 101 -7.32 -8.49 13.58
N VAL A 102 -6.40 -7.59 13.21
CA VAL A 102 -6.63 -6.53 12.23
C VAL A 102 -5.96 -6.94 10.92
N LYS A 103 -6.77 -7.17 9.89
CA LYS A 103 -6.29 -7.61 8.57
C LYS A 103 -6.42 -6.53 7.50
N GLY A 104 -7.24 -5.52 7.75
CA GLY A 104 -7.55 -4.49 6.79
C GLY A 104 -8.03 -3.23 7.49
N ILE A 105 -7.98 -2.14 6.74
CA ILE A 105 -8.44 -0.83 7.18
C ILE A 105 -8.93 -0.04 5.97
N GLU A 106 -9.81 0.91 6.22
CA GLU A 106 -10.17 1.96 5.27
C GLU A 106 -9.70 3.29 5.85
N LEU A 107 -8.98 4.04 5.02
CA LEU A 107 -8.64 5.43 5.28
C LEU A 107 -9.68 6.32 4.62
N ALA A 108 -10.16 7.29 5.39
CA ALA A 108 -11.02 8.32 4.84
C ALA A 108 -10.24 9.20 3.85
N GLU A 109 -10.99 9.90 3.00
CA GLU A 109 -10.39 10.89 2.12
C GLU A 109 -9.63 11.97 2.91
N ASN A 110 -8.64 12.58 2.27
CA ASN A 110 -7.86 13.68 2.84
C ASN A 110 -7.04 13.34 4.10
N GLN A 111 -6.79 12.06 4.38
CA GLN A 111 -5.94 11.63 5.50
C GLN A 111 -4.51 11.32 5.02
N PHE A 112 -3.52 12.06 5.56
CA PHE A 112 -2.12 11.76 5.28
C PHE A 112 -1.71 10.48 5.97
N HIS A 113 -1.12 9.60 5.19
CA HIS A 113 -0.67 8.31 5.69
C HIS A 113 0.53 7.78 4.92
N THR A 114 1.21 6.83 5.53
CA THR A 114 2.21 5.98 4.88
C THR A 114 2.18 4.60 5.53
N LEU A 115 2.95 3.67 4.99
CA LEU A 115 3.07 2.32 5.52
C LEU A 115 4.50 1.80 5.37
N VAL A 116 4.83 0.83 6.21
CA VAL A 116 6.10 0.09 6.18
C VAL A 116 5.82 -1.41 6.16
N ALA A 117 6.60 -2.16 5.40
CA ALA A 117 6.53 -3.62 5.44
C ALA A 117 7.25 -4.15 6.67
N LEU A 118 6.55 -4.91 7.52
CA LEU A 118 7.12 -5.50 8.73
C LEU A 118 7.66 -6.91 8.48
N GLU A 119 7.07 -7.62 7.52
CA GLU A 119 7.51 -8.93 7.06
C GLU A 119 7.90 -8.90 5.57
N PRO A 120 8.88 -9.71 5.14
CA PRO A 120 9.13 -9.97 3.72
C PRO A 120 7.88 -10.48 3.00
N ASP A 121 7.80 -10.21 1.71
CA ASP A 121 6.73 -10.71 0.84
C ASP A 121 5.32 -10.36 1.36
N SER A 122 5.18 -9.16 1.94
CA SER A 122 3.90 -8.67 2.43
C SER A 122 3.01 -8.27 1.26
N VAL A 123 1.83 -8.88 1.15
CA VAL A 123 0.88 -8.68 0.05
C VAL A 123 -0.33 -7.94 0.58
N ILE A 124 -0.53 -6.72 0.07
CA ILE A 124 -1.73 -5.93 0.32
C ILE A 124 -2.62 -5.99 -0.91
N PHE A 125 -3.90 -6.29 -0.75
CA PHE A 125 -4.92 -5.93 -1.72
C PHE A 125 -5.39 -4.52 -1.43
N GLU A 126 -5.23 -3.63 -2.40
CA GLU A 126 -5.61 -2.23 -2.32
C GLU A 126 -6.80 -1.96 -3.24
N LEU A 127 -7.77 -1.23 -2.71
CA LEU A 127 -8.95 -0.79 -3.42
C LEU A 127 -9.14 0.71 -3.21
N LYS A 128 -9.33 1.43 -4.30
CA LYS A 128 -9.67 2.85 -4.27
C LYS A 128 -10.47 3.28 -5.49
N GLN A 129 -11.01 4.48 -5.42
CA GLN A 129 -11.77 5.05 -6.52
C GLN A 129 -10.93 5.13 -7.80
N GLY A 130 -11.50 4.68 -8.91
CA GLY A 130 -10.99 4.92 -10.25
C GLY A 130 -11.79 6.03 -10.97
N PRO A 131 -11.42 6.41 -12.20
CA PRO A 131 -10.26 5.93 -12.95
C PRO A 131 -8.93 6.36 -12.31
N TYR A 132 -7.83 5.76 -12.73
CA TYR A 132 -6.50 6.15 -12.26
C TYR A 132 -6.11 7.52 -12.84
N GLN A 133 -5.75 8.48 -11.97
CA GLN A 133 -5.37 9.84 -12.36
C GLN A 133 -3.99 10.20 -11.77
N PRO A 134 -2.88 9.92 -12.49
CA PRO A 134 -1.53 9.97 -11.95
C PRO A 134 -1.11 11.30 -11.29
N THR A 135 -1.60 12.43 -11.81
CA THR A 135 -1.18 13.78 -11.38
C THR A 135 -2.09 14.43 -10.35
N HIS A 136 -3.29 13.91 -10.14
CA HIS A 136 -4.31 14.50 -9.25
C HIS A 136 -4.60 13.64 -8.02
N ASP A 137 -4.29 12.34 -8.08
CA ASP A 137 -4.70 11.42 -7.03
C ASP A 137 -3.88 11.52 -5.75
N LYS A 138 -2.64 12.04 -5.78
CA LYS A 138 -1.75 12.05 -4.61
C LYS A 138 -1.23 13.43 -4.30
N ASP A 139 -1.58 13.91 -3.11
CA ASP A 139 -0.94 15.05 -2.47
C ASP A 139 0.10 14.52 -1.47
N PHE A 140 1.30 15.11 -1.46
CA PHE A 140 2.44 14.66 -0.64
C PHE A 140 2.86 15.76 0.33
N ILE A 141 3.24 15.36 1.54
CA ILE A 141 3.85 16.31 2.49
C ILE A 141 5.27 16.67 2.01
N ALA A 142 5.48 17.96 1.72
CA ALA A 142 6.69 18.45 1.07
C ALA A 142 7.99 18.18 1.84
N SER A 143 7.93 18.20 3.17
CA SER A 143 9.08 18.01 4.07
C SER A 143 9.64 16.58 4.05
N PHE A 144 8.87 15.58 3.60
CA PHE A 144 9.35 14.21 3.53
C PHE A 144 10.22 13.96 2.29
N PRO A 145 11.28 13.15 2.43
CA PRO A 145 12.25 12.91 1.37
C PRO A 145 11.62 12.28 0.13
N GLN A 146 12.24 12.52 -1.02
CA GLN A 146 11.85 11.89 -2.27
C GLN A 146 12.20 10.40 -2.25
N GLU A 147 11.38 9.60 -2.92
CA GLU A 147 11.64 8.18 -3.04
C GLU A 147 12.98 7.93 -3.78
N GLY A 148 13.76 6.96 -3.27
CA GLY A 148 15.08 6.63 -3.84
C GLY A 148 16.26 7.43 -3.29
N THR A 149 16.05 8.36 -2.35
CA THR A 149 17.17 9.06 -1.68
C THR A 149 17.63 8.33 -0.41
N PRO A 150 18.87 8.56 0.06
CA PRO A 150 19.35 8.01 1.33
C PRO A 150 18.48 8.40 2.54
N GLU A 151 17.94 9.61 2.53
CA GLU A 151 17.06 10.12 3.59
C GLU A 151 15.73 9.35 3.61
N ALA A 152 15.20 8.93 2.45
CA ALA A 152 14.03 8.07 2.38
C ALA A 152 14.28 6.69 3.02
N CYS A 153 15.45 6.11 2.79
CA CYS A 153 15.85 4.87 3.47
C CYS A 153 15.95 5.05 4.99
N GLN A 154 16.54 6.15 5.46
CA GLN A 154 16.62 6.46 6.89
C GLN A 154 15.24 6.69 7.51
N GLN A 155 14.35 7.37 6.78
CA GLN A 155 12.98 7.63 7.22
C GLN A 155 12.16 6.33 7.34
N GLU A 156 12.27 5.42 6.37
CA GLU A 156 11.64 4.09 6.42
C GLU A 156 12.10 3.30 7.65
N LEU A 157 13.42 3.27 7.89
CA LEU A 157 14.00 2.58 9.05
C LEU A 157 13.47 3.15 10.36
N HIS A 158 13.38 4.48 10.46
CA HIS A 158 12.85 5.15 11.63
C HIS A 158 11.37 4.80 11.88
N TRP A 159 10.54 4.82 10.84
CA TRP A 159 9.14 4.43 10.96
C TRP A 159 8.95 2.96 11.31
N ARG A 160 9.70 2.06 10.66
CA ARG A 160 9.63 0.63 10.95
C ARG A 160 10.08 0.31 12.37
N ALA A 161 10.94 1.12 12.97
CA ALA A 161 11.34 0.96 14.37
C ALA A 161 10.20 1.16 15.37
N PHE A 162 9.15 1.94 15.04
CA PHE A 162 7.99 2.10 15.92
C PHE A 162 7.28 0.77 16.23
N PHE A 163 7.38 -0.21 15.32
CA PHE A 163 6.65 -1.47 15.40
C PHE A 163 7.50 -2.63 15.94
N GLN A 164 8.80 -2.42 16.21
CA GLN A 164 9.72 -3.51 16.58
C GLN A 164 9.39 -4.19 17.91
N ASN A 165 8.63 -3.53 18.80
CA ASN A 165 8.24 -4.10 20.09
C ASN A 165 6.97 -4.95 20.03
N ASP A 166 6.19 -4.84 18.95
CA ASP A 166 4.87 -5.47 18.80
C ASP A 166 4.87 -6.64 17.81
N VAL A 167 6.05 -7.03 17.30
CA VAL A 167 6.22 -8.17 16.38
C VAL A 167 6.31 -9.54 17.12
N ARG A 168 6.05 -9.58 18.43
CA ARG A 168 6.06 -10.83 19.22
C ARG A 168 4.75 -11.60 19.13
#